data_AF-A0A7S0B7Y2-F1
#
_entry.id   AF-A0A7S0B7Y2-F1
#
_cell.length_a   1.000
_cell.length_b   1.000
_cell.length_c   1.000
_cell.angle_alpha   90.00
_cell.angle_beta   90.00
_cell.angle_gamma   90.00
#
_symmetry.space_group_name_H-M   'P 1'
#
loop_
_entity.id
_entity.type
_entity.pdbx_description
1 polymer ?
#
loop_
_entity_poly.entity_id
_entity_poly.type
_entity_poly.pdbx_seq_one_letter_code
_entity_poly.pdbx_strand_id
1 'polypeptide(L)'
;QRSADCMPMMLLQGEAWREPRHKIQKQFFGYKAADDYQMGISAVVNDVSRHLRDNPVPSDLNQFLCDASFEMLAQVLLDRRMGLLANSSTPMERRFISSSVTAFHAVGQLMLQPPMPYALLRCSPTWRRFQASMDDVWDIGMALLEEAEATLPQEALLTKLFKEGGMGRQERLPNFV
;
A
#
# COMPACT_ATOMS: atom_id res chain seq x y z
N GLN A 1 18.32 15.80 0.98
CA GLN A 1 17.09 16.44 1.48
C GLN A 1 16.05 16.30 0.39
N ARG A 2 14.98 15.53 0.62
CA ARG A 2 13.83 15.45 -0.31
C ARG A 2 13.02 16.75 -0.15
N SER A 3 12.63 17.41 -1.25
CA SER A 3 11.89 18.69 -1.17
C SER A 3 10.51 18.47 -0.53
N ALA A 4 9.90 19.55 -0.05
CA ALA A 4 8.55 19.53 0.52
C ALA A 4 7.48 19.03 -0.49
N ASP A 5 7.80 18.96 -1.78
CA ASP A 5 6.92 18.52 -2.86
C ASP A 5 6.73 16.98 -2.94
N CYS A 6 7.37 16.22 -2.05
CA CYS A 6 7.37 14.75 -2.09
C CYS A 6 6.88 14.12 -0.77
N MET A 7 6.10 14.87 0.02
CA MET A 7 5.51 14.35 1.27
C MET A 7 4.22 13.56 0.99
N PRO A 8 4.05 12.40 1.66
CA PRO A 8 2.81 11.63 1.60
C PRO A 8 1.56 12.43 1.91
N MET A 9 0.46 12.22 1.17
CA MET A 9 -0.83 12.89 1.40
C MET A 9 -1.23 12.84 2.88
N MET A 10 -0.99 11.70 3.54
CA MET A 10 -1.32 11.49 4.94
C MET A 10 -0.61 12.46 5.91
N LEU A 11 0.49 13.07 5.48
CA LEU A 11 1.28 14.03 6.25
C LEU A 11 0.99 15.49 5.85
N LEU A 12 0.27 15.72 4.75
CA LEU A 12 -0.11 17.06 4.30
C LEU A 12 -1.29 17.60 5.11
N GLN A 13 -1.41 18.92 5.18
CA GLN A 13 -2.52 19.61 5.84
C GLN A 13 -3.05 20.77 4.98
N GLY A 14 -4.30 21.19 5.24
CA GLY A 14 -4.92 22.34 4.56
C GLY A 14 -5.08 22.13 3.05
N GLU A 15 -4.80 23.18 2.27
CA GLU A 15 -4.92 23.15 0.80
C GLU A 15 -3.94 22.15 0.14
N ALA A 16 -2.74 21.98 0.72
CA ALA A 16 -1.76 21.01 0.24
C ALA A 16 -2.26 19.56 0.34
N TRP A 17 -3.10 19.25 1.34
CA TRP A 17 -3.79 17.95 1.42
C TRP A 17 -5.01 17.89 0.51
N ARG A 18 -5.77 18.98 0.43
CA ARG A 18 -7.07 19.03 -0.26
C ARG A 18 -6.95 18.70 -1.74
N GLU A 19 -5.95 19.25 -2.42
CA GLU A 19 -5.80 19.06 -3.87
C GLU A 19 -5.56 17.59 -4.26
N PRO A 20 -4.53 16.89 -3.76
CA PRO A 20 -4.30 15.49 -4.11
C PRO A 20 -5.42 14.59 -3.55
N ARG A 21 -5.99 14.89 -2.37
CA ARG A 21 -7.13 14.15 -1.80
C ARG A 21 -8.35 14.16 -2.71
N HIS A 22 -8.67 15.31 -3.28
CA HIS A 22 -9.82 15.49 -4.15
C HIS A 22 -9.66 14.74 -5.49
N LYS A 23 -8.43 14.69 -6.04
CA LYS A 23 -8.09 13.89 -7.23
C LYS A 23 -8.32 12.39 -6.96
N ILE A 24 -7.79 11.87 -5.86
CA ILE A 24 -8.02 10.47 -5.46
C ILE A 24 -9.50 10.22 -5.19
N GLN A 25 -10.21 11.14 -4.54
CA GLN A 25 -11.63 10.97 -4.23
C GLN A 25 -12.47 10.66 -5.46
N LYS A 26 -12.30 11.44 -6.52
CA LYS A 26 -13.09 11.31 -7.75
C LYS A 26 -12.85 9.99 -8.45
N GLN A 27 -11.60 9.52 -8.45
CA GLN A 27 -11.17 8.35 -9.22
C GLN A 27 -11.30 7.04 -8.44
N PHE A 28 -11.26 7.08 -7.11
CA PHE A 28 -11.24 5.87 -6.27
C PHE A 28 -12.54 5.63 -5.51
N PHE A 29 -13.24 6.70 -5.12
CA PHE A 29 -14.41 6.61 -4.22
C PHE A 29 -15.74 6.90 -4.94
N GLY A 30 -15.71 7.10 -6.26
CA GLY A 30 -16.92 7.20 -7.06
C GLY A 30 -17.57 5.83 -7.24
N TYR A 31 -18.90 5.79 -7.38
CA TYR A 31 -19.65 4.54 -7.62
C TYR A 31 -19.12 3.74 -8.82
N LYS A 32 -18.82 4.43 -9.94
CA LYS A 32 -18.22 3.79 -11.13
C LYS A 32 -16.87 3.14 -10.86
N ALA A 33 -16.04 3.75 -10.01
CA ALA A 33 -14.76 3.18 -9.64
C ALA A 33 -14.93 1.91 -8.79
N ALA A 34 -15.95 1.90 -7.92
CA ALA A 34 -16.28 0.72 -7.14
C ALA A 34 -16.72 -0.46 -8.01
N ASP A 35 -17.53 -0.20 -9.04
CA ASP A 35 -17.90 -1.23 -10.03
C ASP A 35 -16.65 -1.79 -10.74
N ASP A 36 -15.68 -0.92 -11.11
CA ASP A 36 -14.44 -1.33 -11.78
C ASP A 36 -13.61 -2.30 -10.92
N TYR A 37 -13.43 -2.04 -9.63
CA TYR A 37 -12.58 -2.87 -8.76
C TYR A 37 -13.31 -4.01 -8.03
N GLN A 38 -14.65 -4.02 -8.01
CA GLN A 38 -15.44 -5.02 -7.27
C GLN A 38 -15.18 -6.45 -7.79
N MET A 39 -14.97 -6.62 -9.10
CA MET A 39 -14.66 -7.92 -9.67
C MET A 39 -13.32 -8.49 -9.15
N GLY A 40 -12.30 -7.64 -9.06
CA GLY A 40 -10.99 -8.00 -8.51
C GLY A 40 -11.08 -8.44 -7.05
N ILE A 41 -11.80 -7.66 -6.23
CA ILE A 41 -12.06 -8.01 -4.82
C ILE A 41 -12.79 -9.35 -4.73
N SER A 42 -13.84 -9.54 -5.54
CA SER A 42 -14.65 -10.77 -5.52
C SER A 42 -13.82 -12.02 -5.88
N ALA A 43 -12.87 -11.90 -6.81
CA ALA A 43 -11.95 -12.98 -7.14
C ALA A 43 -11.09 -13.38 -5.94
N VAL A 44 -10.51 -12.41 -5.23
CA VAL A 44 -9.72 -12.68 -4.01
C VAL A 44 -10.59 -13.28 -2.91
N VAL A 45 -11.79 -12.76 -2.68
CA VAL A 45 -12.74 -13.30 -1.69
C VAL A 45 -13.14 -14.75 -2.00
N ASN A 46 -13.28 -15.10 -3.28
CA ASN A 46 -13.53 -16.48 -3.68
C ASN A 46 -12.35 -17.39 -3.34
N ASP A 47 -11.12 -16.92 -3.50
CA ASP A 47 -9.92 -17.69 -3.14
C ASP A 47 -9.80 -17.85 -1.62
N VAL A 48 -10.08 -16.80 -0.85
CA VAL A 48 -10.21 -16.85 0.62
C VAL A 48 -11.24 -17.90 1.03
N SER A 49 -12.42 -17.88 0.40
CA SER A 49 -13.51 -18.82 0.72
C SER A 49 -13.15 -20.26 0.41
N ARG A 50 -12.38 -20.52 -0.66
CA ARG A 50 -11.83 -21.86 -0.96
C ARG A 50 -10.82 -22.27 0.10
N HIS A 51 -9.88 -21.39 0.45
CA HIS A 51 -8.88 -21.66 1.47
C HIS A 51 -9.51 -22.01 2.82
N LEU A 52 -10.54 -21.27 3.24
CA LEU A 52 -11.27 -21.52 4.49
C LEU A 52 -12.15 -22.78 4.44
N ARG A 53 -12.55 -23.26 3.25
CA ARG A 53 -13.25 -24.54 3.15
C ARG A 53 -12.33 -25.70 3.51
N ASP A 54 -11.08 -25.63 3.06
CA ASP A 54 -10.08 -26.67 3.27
C ASP A 54 -9.37 -26.51 4.63
N ASN A 55 -9.23 -25.27 5.13
CA ASN A 55 -8.66 -24.91 6.42
C ASN A 55 -9.60 -23.95 7.18
N PRO A 56 -10.68 -24.45 7.80
CA PRO A 56 -11.73 -23.62 8.43
C PRO A 56 -11.24 -22.80 9.62
N VAL A 57 -10.13 -23.20 10.24
CA VAL A 57 -9.46 -22.44 11.30
C VAL A 57 -8.00 -22.31 10.92
N PRO A 58 -7.60 -21.19 10.28
CA PRO A 58 -6.19 -20.92 10.03
C PRO A 58 -5.40 -20.93 11.34
N SER A 59 -4.19 -21.48 11.30
CA SER A 59 -3.28 -21.52 12.46
C SER A 59 -2.91 -20.13 12.97
N ASP A 60 -2.84 -19.16 12.06
CA ASP A 60 -2.71 -17.74 12.35
C ASP A 60 -3.75 -16.94 11.54
N LEU A 61 -4.90 -16.70 12.16
CA LEU A 61 -5.99 -15.94 11.54
C LEU A 61 -5.58 -14.49 11.24
N ASN A 62 -4.73 -13.88 12.07
CA ASN A 62 -4.32 -12.49 11.87
C ASN A 62 -3.46 -12.36 10.62
N GLN A 63 -2.45 -13.22 10.48
CA GLN A 63 -1.60 -13.24 9.28
C GLN A 63 -2.42 -13.53 8.03
N PHE A 64 -3.34 -14.50 8.10
CA PHE A 64 -4.22 -14.83 6.97
C PHE A 64 -5.08 -13.64 6.53
N LEU A 65 -5.66 -12.90 7.48
CA LEU A 65 -6.47 -11.71 7.17
C LEU A 65 -5.62 -10.56 6.61
N CYS A 66 -4.38 -10.39 7.10
CA CYS A 66 -3.43 -9.44 6.52
C CYS A 66 -3.11 -9.82 5.07
N ASP A 67 -2.78 -11.08 4.80
CA ASP A 67 -2.47 -11.58 3.46
C ASP A 67 -3.65 -11.41 2.50
N ALA A 68 -4.87 -11.73 2.94
CA ALA A 68 -6.09 -11.50 2.17
C ALA A 68 -6.29 -10.01 1.86
N SER A 69 -6.05 -9.12 2.84
CA SER A 69 -6.20 -7.68 2.67
C SER A 69 -5.16 -7.10 1.71
N PHE A 70 -3.90 -7.52 1.82
CA PHE A 70 -2.85 -7.12 0.89
C PHE A 70 -3.10 -7.66 -0.53
N GLU A 71 -3.61 -8.88 -0.67
CA GLU A 71 -3.98 -9.45 -1.97
C GLU A 71 -5.11 -8.65 -2.62
N MET A 72 -6.13 -8.23 -1.86
CA MET A 72 -7.19 -7.35 -2.36
C MET A 72 -6.64 -5.99 -2.78
N LEU A 73 -5.82 -5.35 -1.94
CA LEU A 73 -5.23 -4.04 -2.26
C LEU A 73 -4.33 -4.10 -3.49
N ALA A 74 -3.50 -5.13 -3.61
CA ALA A 74 -2.66 -5.33 -4.79
C ALA A 74 -3.50 -5.58 -6.06
N GLN A 75 -4.61 -6.31 -5.95
CA GLN A 75 -5.52 -6.49 -7.09
C GLN A 75 -6.21 -5.18 -7.48
N VAL A 76 -6.64 -4.35 -6.53
CA VAL A 76 -7.34 -3.09 -6.85
C VAL A 76 -6.37 -2.03 -7.36
N LEU A 77 -5.22 -1.88 -6.70
CA LEU A 77 -4.24 -0.86 -7.04
C LEU A 77 -3.42 -1.32 -8.24
N LEU A 78 -2.79 -2.48 -8.19
CA LEU A 78 -1.80 -2.89 -9.19
C LEU A 78 -2.37 -3.80 -10.28
N ASP A 79 -3.65 -4.16 -10.23
CA ASP A 79 -4.27 -5.24 -11.03
C ASP A 79 -3.47 -6.55 -10.98
N ARG A 80 -2.86 -6.83 -9.81
CA ARG A 80 -1.88 -7.90 -9.63
C ARG A 80 -2.29 -8.87 -8.53
N ARG A 81 -2.09 -10.16 -8.81
CA ARG A 81 -2.14 -11.25 -7.83
C ARG A 81 -0.75 -11.48 -7.24
N MET A 82 -0.61 -11.21 -5.94
CA MET A 82 0.66 -11.35 -5.20
C MET A 82 0.89 -12.80 -4.73
N GLY A 83 -0.11 -13.66 -4.83
CA GLY A 83 0.01 -15.08 -4.51
C GLY A 83 0.14 -15.39 -3.03
N LEU A 84 -0.34 -14.49 -2.16
CA LEU A 84 -0.21 -14.59 -0.70
C LEU A 84 -1.05 -15.73 -0.14
N LEU A 85 -2.27 -15.90 -0.67
CA LEU A 85 -3.20 -16.95 -0.25
C LEU A 85 -2.84 -18.34 -0.78
N ALA A 86 -2.07 -18.40 -1.88
CA ALA A 86 -1.67 -19.65 -2.55
C ALA A 86 -0.24 -20.09 -2.18
N ASN A 87 0.43 -19.37 -1.27
CA ASN A 87 1.85 -19.55 -0.94
C ASN A 87 2.81 -19.45 -2.12
N SER A 88 2.35 -18.94 -3.27
CA SER A 88 3.12 -18.78 -4.51
C SER A 88 3.82 -17.41 -4.60
N SER A 89 3.76 -16.61 -3.54
CA SER A 89 4.39 -15.29 -3.50
C SER A 89 5.90 -15.36 -3.66
N THR A 90 6.45 -14.44 -4.43
CA THR A 90 7.89 -14.30 -4.62
C THR A 90 8.56 -13.80 -3.32
N PRO A 91 9.88 -13.99 -3.16
CA PRO A 91 10.62 -13.41 -2.04
C PRO A 91 10.45 -11.88 -1.94
N MET A 92 10.29 -11.21 -3.08
CA MET A 92 10.06 -9.77 -3.15
C MET A 92 8.70 -9.38 -2.54
N GLU A 93 7.62 -10.06 -2.91
CA GLU A 93 6.27 -9.78 -2.39
C GLU A 93 6.17 -10.06 -0.88
N ARG A 94 6.78 -11.16 -0.42
CA ARG A 94 6.86 -11.45 1.03
C ARG A 94 7.64 -10.38 1.80
N ARG A 95 8.74 -9.88 1.22
CA ARG A 95 9.53 -8.79 1.81
C ARG A 95 8.74 -7.49 1.87
N PHE A 96 7.99 -7.16 0.83
CA PHE A 96 7.14 -5.97 0.80
C PHE A 96 6.13 -5.96 1.96
N ILE A 97 5.42 -7.08 2.16
CA ILE A 97 4.37 -7.19 3.19
C ILE A 97 4.97 -7.21 4.59
N SER A 98 5.99 -8.04 4.81
CA SER A 98 6.65 -8.11 6.12
C SER A 98 7.29 -6.77 6.51
N SER A 99 7.83 -6.01 5.55
CA SER A 99 8.35 -4.66 5.76
C SER A 99 7.22 -3.68 6.06
N SER A 100 6.09 -3.75 5.34
CA SER A 100 4.91 -2.91 5.58
C SER A 100 4.36 -3.11 7.00
N VAL A 101 4.13 -4.36 7.39
CA VAL A 101 3.66 -4.72 8.74
C VAL A 101 4.66 -4.27 9.80
N THR A 102 5.96 -4.47 9.55
CA THR A 102 7.01 -4.01 10.47
C THR A 102 7.04 -2.49 10.62
N ALA A 103 6.86 -1.74 9.54
CA ALA A 103 6.81 -0.28 9.56
C ALA A 103 5.63 0.22 10.41
N PHE A 104 4.44 -0.38 10.25
CA PHE A 104 3.26 -0.03 11.06
C PHE A 104 3.45 -0.34 12.54
N HIS A 105 4.04 -1.48 12.89
CA HIS A 105 4.34 -1.78 14.30
C HIS A 105 5.40 -0.82 14.87
N ALA A 106 6.44 -0.50 14.10
CA ALA A 106 7.49 0.39 14.54
C ALA A 106 6.98 1.82 14.73
N VAL A 107 6.18 2.36 13.81
CA VAL A 107 5.59 3.70 13.97
C VAL A 107 4.63 3.75 15.16
N GLY A 108 3.82 2.70 15.38
CA GLY A 108 2.95 2.60 16.56
C GLY A 108 3.73 2.66 17.87
N GLN A 109 4.87 1.96 17.94
CA GLN A 109 5.76 2.03 19.11
C GLN A 109 6.35 3.44 19.29
N LEU A 110 6.75 4.10 18.21
CA LEU A 110 7.33 5.44 18.24
C LEU A 110 6.30 6.49 18.68
N MET A 111 5.03 6.35 18.27
CA MET A 111 3.95 7.28 18.65
C MET A 111 3.60 7.23 20.14
N LEU A 112 3.83 6.09 20.79
CA LEU A 112 3.60 5.91 22.23
C LEU A 112 4.78 6.40 23.09
N GLN A 113 5.91 6.73 22.48
CA GLN A 113 7.04 7.31 23.20
C GLN A 113 6.73 8.78 23.56
N PRO A 114 7.19 9.27 24.73
CA PRO A 114 7.10 10.68 25.05
C PRO A 114 7.85 11.52 24.01
N PRO A 115 7.50 12.81 23.84
CA PRO A 115 8.17 13.70 22.89
C PRO A 115 9.68 13.71 23.14
N MET A 116 10.44 13.15 22.20
CA MET A 116 11.90 13.14 22.24
C MET A 116 12.47 14.05 21.16
N PRO A 117 13.59 14.75 21.41
CA PRO A 117 14.32 15.47 20.38
C PRO A 117 14.60 14.53 19.20
N TYR A 118 14.33 15.00 17.97
CA TYR A 118 14.51 14.20 16.76
C TYR A 118 15.91 13.57 16.64
N ALA A 119 16.94 14.28 17.11
CA ALA A 119 18.33 13.81 17.15
C ALA A 119 18.54 12.54 17.99
N LEU A 120 17.75 12.37 19.05
CA LEU A 120 17.78 11.17 19.91
C LEU A 120 16.88 10.08 19.34
N LEU A 121 15.72 10.45 18.82
CA LEU A 121 14.77 9.54 18.17
C LEU A 121 15.45 8.73 17.06
N ARG A 122 16.19 9.40 16.18
CA ARG A 122 16.89 8.78 15.04
C ARG A 122 17.97 7.76 15.43
N CYS A 123 18.50 7.86 16.65
CA CYS A 123 19.49 6.93 17.17
C CYS A 123 18.85 5.68 17.77
N SER A 124 17.54 5.69 18.04
CA SER A 124 16.83 4.56 18.62
C SER A 124 16.80 3.35 17.68
N PRO A 125 16.86 2.11 18.20
CA PRO A 125 16.70 0.91 17.40
C PRO A 125 15.35 0.86 16.67
N THR A 126 14.28 1.30 17.33
CA THR A 126 12.92 1.34 16.76
C THR A 126 12.83 2.28 15.56
N TRP A 127 13.46 3.47 15.64
CA TRP A 127 13.53 4.37 14.49
C TRP A 127 14.31 3.76 13.33
N ARG A 128 15.47 3.17 13.59
CA ARG A 128 16.27 2.51 12.54
C ARG A 128 15.51 1.38 11.87
N ARG A 129 14.75 0.59 12.64
CA ARG A 129 13.88 -0.47 12.12
C ARG A 129 12.75 0.11 11.27
N PHE A 130 12.07 1.15 11.76
CA PHE A 130 11.02 1.85 10.99
C PHE A 130 11.57 2.36 9.65
N GLN A 131 12.70 3.07 9.70
CA GLN A 131 13.32 3.66 8.51
C GLN A 131 13.70 2.58 7.49
N ALA A 132 14.41 1.52 7.91
CA ALA A 132 14.81 0.44 7.00
C ALA A 132 13.59 -0.27 6.38
N SER A 133 12.53 -0.51 7.15
CA SER A 133 11.30 -1.10 6.63
C SER A 133 10.57 -0.17 5.67
N MET A 134 10.52 1.13 5.94
CA MET A 134 9.93 2.11 5.02
C MET A 134 10.75 2.24 3.72
N ASP A 135 12.08 2.18 3.80
CA ASP A 135 12.95 2.18 2.62
C ASP A 135 12.65 0.94 1.74
N ASP A 136 12.50 -0.25 2.33
CA ASP A 136 12.12 -1.47 1.62
C ASP A 136 10.73 -1.38 0.97
N VAL A 137 9.73 -0.86 1.71
CA VAL A 137 8.36 -0.66 1.19
C VAL A 137 8.39 0.33 0.03
N TRP A 138 9.16 1.41 0.15
CA TRP A 138 9.27 2.42 -0.89
C TRP A 138 9.91 1.84 -2.16
N ASP A 139 11.06 1.18 -2.04
CA ASP A 139 11.81 0.69 -3.19
C ASP A 139 11.05 -0.42 -3.93
N ILE A 140 10.46 -1.37 -3.20
CA ILE A 140 9.68 -2.45 -3.81
C ILE A 140 8.34 -1.92 -4.35
N GLY A 141 7.67 -1.04 -3.61
CA GLY A 141 6.42 -0.41 -4.05
C GLY A 141 6.60 0.40 -5.34
N MET A 142 7.72 1.10 -5.49
CA MET A 142 8.08 1.82 -6.71
C MET A 142 8.23 0.86 -7.88
N ALA A 143 8.98 -0.22 -7.71
CA ALA A 143 9.20 -1.21 -8.75
C ALA A 143 7.88 -1.86 -9.21
N LEU A 144 7.01 -2.20 -8.26
CA LEU A 144 5.69 -2.77 -8.54
C LEU A 144 4.77 -1.79 -9.29
N LEU A 145 4.83 -0.51 -8.95
CA LEU A 145 4.06 0.52 -9.64
C LEU A 145 4.59 0.77 -11.05
N GLU A 146 5.90 0.77 -11.25
CA GLU A 146 6.50 0.90 -12.59
C GLU A 146 6.15 -0.30 -13.48
N GLU A 147 6.15 -1.52 -12.92
CA GLU A 147 5.70 -2.73 -13.62
C GLU A 147 4.21 -2.63 -13.99
N ALA A 148 3.37 -2.19 -13.07
CA ALA A 148 1.95 -1.99 -13.31
C ALA A 148 1.74 -0.92 -14.40
N GLU A 149 2.39 0.23 -14.33
CA GLU A 149 2.29 1.27 -15.37
C GLU A 149 2.68 0.76 -16.77
N ALA A 150 3.66 -0.15 -16.87
CA ALA A 150 4.10 -0.71 -18.14
C ALA A 150 3.12 -1.76 -18.71
N THR A 151 2.30 -2.39 -17.87
CA THR A 151 1.46 -3.54 -18.23
C THR A 151 -0.04 -3.22 -18.23
N LEU A 152 -0.46 -2.18 -17.50
CA LEU A 152 -1.86 -1.86 -17.29
C LEU A 152 -2.53 -1.27 -18.55
N PRO A 153 -3.75 -1.73 -18.90
CA PRO A 153 -4.56 -1.10 -19.93
C PRO A 153 -4.84 0.38 -19.63
N GLN A 154 -5.16 1.17 -20.67
CA GLN A 154 -5.49 2.60 -20.50
C GLN A 154 -6.66 2.83 -19.54
N GLU A 155 -7.55 1.85 -19.40
CA GLU A 155 -8.75 1.92 -18.56
C GLU A 155 -8.52 1.48 -17.11
N ALA A 156 -7.34 0.97 -16.78
CA ALA A 156 -7.00 0.57 -15.43
C ALA A 156 -7.08 1.78 -14.48
N LEU A 157 -7.50 1.51 -13.25
CA LEU A 157 -7.76 2.54 -12.26
C LEU A 157 -6.52 3.38 -11.93
N LEU A 158 -5.33 2.78 -11.85
CA LEU A 158 -4.08 3.53 -11.71
C LEU A 158 -3.78 4.38 -12.95
N THR A 159 -4.02 3.87 -14.16
CA THR A 159 -3.80 4.64 -15.38
C THR A 159 -4.71 5.87 -15.45
N LYS A 160 -5.98 5.73 -15.05
CA LYS A 160 -6.93 6.85 -14.91
C LYS A 160 -6.46 7.86 -13.86
N LEU A 161 -6.01 7.39 -12.69
CA LEU A 161 -5.43 8.24 -11.65
C LEU A 161 -4.19 9.02 -12.13
N PHE A 162 -3.30 8.37 -12.87
CA PHE A 162 -2.05 8.97 -13.34
C PHE A 162 -2.23 9.92 -14.52
N LYS A 163 -3.18 9.63 -15.42
CA LYS A 163 -3.44 10.46 -16.61
C LYS A 163 -4.45 11.58 -16.35
N GLU A 164 -5.58 11.29 -15.71
CA GLU A 164 -6.65 12.28 -15.48
C GLU A 164 -6.43 13.11 -14.22
N GLY A 165 -5.69 12.58 -13.24
CA GLY A 165 -5.34 13.32 -12.02
C GLY A 165 -4.22 14.34 -12.20
N GLY A 166 -3.47 14.29 -13.31
CA GLY A 166 -2.30 15.15 -13.53
C GLY A 166 -1.20 14.97 -12.47
N MET A 167 -1.13 13.81 -11.80
CA MET A 167 -0.14 13.55 -10.75
C MET A 167 1.23 13.29 -11.36
N GLY A 168 2.20 14.13 -11.03
CA GLY A 168 3.61 13.93 -11.42
C GLY A 168 4.19 12.68 -10.75
N ARG A 169 5.25 12.08 -11.33
CA ARG A 169 5.88 10.85 -10.81
C ARG A 169 6.22 10.91 -9.31
N GLN A 170 6.56 12.09 -8.81
CA GLN A 170 6.92 12.36 -7.41
C GLN A 170 5.71 12.41 -6.46
N GLU A 171 4.49 12.63 -6.97
CA GLU A 171 3.25 12.73 -6.18
C GLU A 171 2.52 11.39 -6.06
N ARG A 172 2.90 10.38 -6.85
CA ARG A 172 2.15 9.13 -6.98
C ARG A 172 2.29 8.26 -5.74
N LEU A 173 3.49 7.73 -5.44
CA LEU A 173 3.68 6.87 -4.27
C LEU A 173 3.39 7.49 -2.91
N PRO A 174 3.82 8.73 -2.61
CA PRO A 174 3.53 9.31 -1.31
C PRO A 174 2.02 9.33 -1.01
N ASN A 175 1.18 9.35 -2.05
CA ASN A 175 -0.27 9.41 -1.88
C ASN A 175 -0.95 8.03 -1.83
N PHE A 176 -0.23 6.93 -2.12
CA PHE A 176 -0.74 5.56 -2.11
C PHE A 176 -0.07 4.63 -1.10
N VAL A 177 1.09 5.01 -0.55
CA VAL A 177 1.85 4.30 0.49
C VAL A 177 1.83 5.06 1.79
#